data_AF-A0A8I1G6R2-F1
#
_entry.id   AF-A0A8I1G6R2-F1
#
_cell.length_a   1.000
_cell.length_b   1.000
_cell.length_c   1.000
_cell.angle_alpha   90.00
_cell.angle_beta   90.00
_cell.angle_gamma   90.00
#
_symmetry.space_group_name_H-M   'P 1'
#
loop_
_entity.id
_entity.type
_entity.pdbx_description
1 polymer ?
#
loop_
_entity_poly.entity_id
_entity_poly.type
_entity_poly.pdbx_seq_one_letter_code
_entity_poly.pdbx_strand_id
1 'polypeptide(L)'
;MKNCAHENVTCLNQYDLIRKYHCKDCNEVMMCSCDQEHGERFLPHQLSMGSWEGSRERVPVTIGFQEKVCPVCRGLKAVAAPKAPMHGATTKIVRYYWREIFFETTRRFYDTHPNLDPLDHNASEFNFPEERRAIEKQVITEIKKQHEITPKYEYSEKTQQEIIEITNTEVILVNAEHLSTGEKKVGIRSGDKILSVEEFAADYFIKQGLSVLEVESVPFHVLFGVFMYLVIEDPDDSKGRIVQFGSRNDFDTNTRQEGMVTTILPDDFGSSLYYERQKKLIDWHISELDDLEWLFDYWLEYSSNLRQYLWAHRDKDVTKAKKVMNVLGLENIKKVLNYMAMDYWKNFCGWPDLLVFDDKSFFFVEVKSRNDKLSEDQKNWLLGNKEHMGFKAKIFKVGRSNA
;
A
#
# COMPACT_ATOMS: atom_id res chain seq x y z
N MET A 1 16.56 7.06 -39.92
CA MET A 1 15.78 7.49 -38.75
C MET A 1 14.34 7.67 -39.19
N LYS A 2 13.38 7.00 -38.54
CA LYS A 2 11.97 7.33 -38.76
C LYS A 2 11.74 8.69 -38.12
N ASN A 3 11.39 9.71 -38.90
CA ASN A 3 10.97 11.01 -38.37
C ASN A 3 9.61 10.82 -37.69
N CYS A 4 9.63 10.39 -36.43
CA CYS A 4 8.45 10.26 -35.60
C CYS A 4 8.33 11.50 -34.72
N ALA A 5 7.15 12.14 -34.69
CA ALA A 5 6.87 13.26 -33.80
C ALA A 5 6.64 12.83 -32.34
N HIS A 6 6.60 11.51 -32.09
CA HIS A 6 6.39 10.89 -30.79
C HIS A 6 5.07 11.30 -30.11
N GLU A 7 4.03 11.65 -30.84
CA GLU A 7 2.78 12.15 -30.27
C GLU A 7 2.07 11.08 -29.41
N ASN A 8 2.14 9.81 -29.80
CA ASN A 8 1.52 8.71 -29.08
C ASN A 8 2.53 7.99 -28.18
N VAL A 9 2.71 8.50 -26.96
CA VAL A 9 3.61 7.90 -25.96
C VAL A 9 2.87 7.45 -24.70
N THR A 10 3.40 6.42 -24.06
CA THR A 10 2.95 5.93 -22.75
C THR A 10 4.14 5.97 -21.79
N CYS A 11 3.94 6.53 -20.60
CA CYS A 11 4.96 6.51 -19.54
C CYS A 11 5.12 5.06 -19.06
N LEU A 12 6.36 4.57 -19.01
CA LEU A 12 6.65 3.19 -18.59
C LEU A 12 6.31 2.99 -17.11
N ASN A 13 6.72 3.94 -16.26
CA ASN A 13 6.48 3.92 -14.82
C ASN A 13 6.40 5.35 -14.28
N GLN A 14 5.26 5.70 -13.67
CA GLN A 14 5.05 7.05 -13.13
C GLN A 14 5.90 7.37 -11.89
N TYR A 15 6.40 6.32 -11.22
CA TYR A 15 7.21 6.38 -10.02
C TYR A 15 8.72 6.47 -10.28
N ASP A 16 9.16 6.48 -11.53
CA ASP A 16 10.53 6.83 -11.88
C ASP A 16 10.77 8.34 -11.67
N LEU A 17 11.92 8.69 -11.10
CA LEU A 17 12.35 10.09 -10.96
C LEU A 17 12.58 10.70 -12.35
N ILE A 18 13.42 10.07 -13.17
CA ILE A 18 13.53 10.40 -14.60
C ILE A 18 12.58 9.50 -15.36
N ARG A 19 11.45 10.02 -15.84
CA ARG A 19 10.40 9.19 -16.46
C ARG A 19 10.76 8.79 -17.89
N LYS A 20 10.50 7.53 -18.23
CA LYS A 20 10.71 6.98 -19.57
C LYS A 20 9.37 6.81 -20.25
N TYR A 21 9.36 7.01 -21.55
CA TYR A 21 8.18 6.98 -22.38
C TYR A 21 8.43 6.06 -23.56
N HIS A 22 7.48 5.16 -23.83
CA HIS A 22 7.46 4.32 -25.01
C HIS A 22 6.55 4.92 -26.06
N CYS A 23 7.06 5.12 -27.27
CA CYS A 23 6.28 5.61 -28.40
C CYS A 23 5.65 4.46 -29.16
N LYS A 24 4.32 4.45 -29.27
CA LYS A 24 3.58 3.39 -29.97
C LYS A 24 3.78 3.40 -31.48
N ASP A 25 4.16 4.54 -32.07
CA ASP A 25 4.26 4.70 -33.51
C ASP A 25 5.62 4.23 -34.08
N CYS A 26 6.71 4.46 -33.34
CA CYS A 26 8.05 4.06 -33.75
C CYS A 26 8.69 2.98 -32.87
N ASN A 27 8.04 2.60 -31.77
CA ASN A 27 8.53 1.63 -30.80
C ASN A 27 9.82 2.05 -30.04
N GLU A 28 10.19 3.33 -30.11
CA GLU A 28 11.36 3.86 -29.40
C GLU A 28 11.01 4.23 -27.96
N VAL A 29 12.04 4.27 -27.11
CA VAL A 29 11.96 4.62 -25.69
C VAL A 29 12.83 5.85 -25.43
N MET A 30 12.23 6.87 -24.84
CA MET A 30 12.85 8.18 -24.62
C MET A 30 12.50 8.79 -23.26
N MET A 31 13.18 9.88 -22.94
CA MET A 31 12.90 10.74 -21.78
C MET A 31 12.54 12.14 -22.28
N CYS A 32 11.83 12.92 -21.47
CA CYS A 32 11.52 14.30 -21.83
C CYS A 32 12.70 15.22 -21.49
N SER A 33 13.07 16.13 -22.40
CA SER A 33 14.19 17.06 -22.21
C SER A 33 14.07 17.97 -20.98
N CYS A 34 12.85 18.20 -20.46
CA CYS A 34 12.65 18.92 -19.20
C CYS A 34 13.31 18.26 -17.98
N ASP A 35 13.64 16.98 -18.08
CA ASP A 35 14.33 16.24 -17.02
C ASP A 35 15.84 16.13 -17.26
N GLN A 36 16.35 16.67 -18.38
CA GLN A 36 17.73 16.44 -18.83
C GLN A 36 18.76 16.94 -17.83
N GLU A 37 18.68 18.20 -17.43
CA GLU A 37 19.61 18.79 -16.47
C GLU A 37 19.68 17.97 -15.18
N HIS A 38 18.52 17.63 -14.62
CA HIS A 38 18.46 16.88 -13.37
C HIS A 38 18.95 15.44 -13.54
N GLY A 39 18.55 14.78 -14.63
CA GLY A 39 18.91 13.42 -14.94
C GLY A 39 20.41 13.24 -15.18
N GLU A 40 21.03 14.11 -15.97
CA GLU A 40 22.46 14.06 -16.27
C GLU A 40 23.31 14.45 -15.06
N ARG A 41 22.90 15.47 -14.29
CA ARG A 41 23.65 15.96 -13.14
C ARG A 41 23.54 15.08 -11.91
N PHE A 42 22.34 14.58 -11.58
CA PHE A 42 22.08 13.94 -10.28
C PHE A 42 21.72 12.46 -10.38
N LEU A 43 21.21 11.98 -11.52
CA LEU A 43 20.68 10.61 -11.66
C LEU A 43 21.15 9.89 -12.94
N PRO A 44 22.44 9.94 -13.33
CA PRO A 44 22.90 9.37 -14.60
C PRO A 44 22.68 7.85 -14.68
N HIS A 45 22.72 7.16 -13.54
CA HIS A 45 22.46 5.73 -13.43
C HIS A 45 21.02 5.34 -13.83
N GLN A 46 20.08 6.30 -13.88
CA GLN A 46 18.72 6.06 -14.33
C GLN A 46 18.53 6.26 -15.84
N LEU A 47 19.50 6.78 -16.59
CA LEU A 47 19.25 7.26 -17.95
C LEU A 47 19.22 6.16 -19.02
N SER A 48 19.83 5.01 -18.76
CA SER A 48 19.97 3.95 -19.75
C SER A 48 18.80 2.97 -19.80
N MET A 49 18.04 2.85 -18.70
CA MET A 49 16.98 1.85 -18.56
C MET A 49 15.74 2.45 -17.88
N GLY A 50 14.57 2.08 -18.36
CA GLY A 50 13.30 2.20 -17.64
C GLY A 50 12.82 0.85 -17.12
N SER A 51 11.66 0.88 -16.47
CA SER A 51 10.91 -0.34 -16.11
C SER A 51 9.43 -0.13 -16.35
N TRP A 52 8.71 -1.19 -16.73
CA TRP A 52 7.25 -1.16 -16.77
C TRP A 52 6.68 -1.19 -15.34
N GLU A 53 5.74 -0.30 -15.07
CA GLU A 53 4.96 -0.29 -13.84
C GLU A 53 4.22 -1.62 -13.66
N GLY A 54 4.24 -2.16 -12.44
CA GLY A 54 3.67 -3.48 -12.14
C GLY A 54 4.62 -4.64 -12.41
N SER A 55 5.07 -4.84 -13.66
CA SER A 55 5.89 -6.02 -14.02
C SER A 55 7.37 -5.87 -13.66
N ARG A 56 7.86 -4.64 -13.52
CA ARG A 56 9.28 -4.30 -13.31
C ARG A 56 10.21 -4.78 -14.43
N GLU A 57 9.65 -5.20 -15.56
CA GLU A 57 10.40 -5.60 -16.74
C GLU A 57 11.27 -4.42 -17.20
N ARG A 58 12.57 -4.67 -17.40
CA ARG A 58 13.56 -3.65 -17.72
C ARG A 58 13.58 -3.39 -19.22
N VAL A 59 13.47 -2.11 -19.59
CA VAL A 59 13.43 -1.68 -20.99
C VAL A 59 14.58 -0.70 -21.26
N PRO A 60 15.40 -0.90 -22.30
CA PRO A 60 16.47 0.04 -22.64
C PRO A 60 15.90 1.33 -23.22
N VAL A 61 16.51 2.46 -22.84
CA VAL A 61 16.29 3.75 -23.51
C VAL A 61 17.02 3.73 -24.85
N THR A 62 16.32 4.05 -25.93
CA THR A 62 16.85 3.88 -27.29
C THR A 62 17.29 5.18 -27.94
N ILE A 63 16.64 6.31 -27.62
CA ILE A 63 16.95 7.61 -28.25
C ILE A 63 17.17 8.77 -27.27
N GLY A 64 17.28 8.49 -25.97
CA GLY A 64 17.66 9.49 -24.96
C GLY A 64 16.61 10.58 -24.72
N PHE A 65 17.06 11.82 -24.48
CA PHE A 65 16.18 12.97 -24.22
C PHE A 65 15.60 13.55 -25.52
N GLN A 66 14.29 13.81 -25.51
CA GLN A 66 13.56 14.38 -26.64
C GLN A 66 12.63 15.50 -26.16
N GLU A 67 12.39 16.46 -27.05
CA GLU A 67 11.52 17.61 -26.78
C GLU A 67 10.04 17.21 -26.68
N LYS A 68 9.29 17.90 -25.81
CA LYS A 68 7.83 17.77 -25.70
C LYS A 68 7.31 16.33 -25.59
N VAL A 69 7.99 15.45 -24.86
CA VAL A 69 7.53 14.06 -24.65
C VAL A 69 6.51 13.96 -23.52
N CYS A 70 6.79 14.58 -22.36
CA CYS A 70 5.91 14.44 -21.21
C CYS A 70 4.61 15.25 -21.39
N PRO A 71 3.52 14.88 -20.69
CA PRO A 71 2.24 15.60 -20.77
C PRO A 71 2.39 17.11 -20.51
N VAL A 72 3.20 17.49 -19.51
CA VAL A 72 3.38 18.90 -19.11
C VAL A 72 4.03 19.72 -20.22
N CYS A 73 5.10 19.24 -20.84
CA CYS A 73 5.76 19.92 -21.95
C CYS A 73 4.91 19.99 -23.22
N ARG A 74 3.83 19.20 -23.30
CA ARG A 74 2.81 19.27 -24.36
C ARG A 74 1.65 20.22 -24.02
N GLY A 75 1.64 20.82 -22.83
CA GLY A 75 0.52 21.62 -22.35
C GLY A 75 -0.70 20.79 -21.91
N LEU A 76 -0.52 19.47 -21.70
CA LEU A 76 -1.54 18.59 -21.14
C LEU A 76 -1.47 18.57 -19.61
N LYS A 77 -2.56 18.14 -18.96
CA LYS A 77 -2.59 17.96 -17.50
C LYS A 77 -1.52 16.95 -17.07
N ALA A 78 -0.85 17.26 -15.97
CA ALA A 78 0.10 16.33 -15.36
C ALA A 78 -0.63 15.09 -14.84
N VAL A 79 -0.04 13.91 -15.06
CA VAL A 79 -0.56 12.66 -14.51
C VAL A 79 -0.09 12.55 -13.06
N ALA A 80 -1.05 12.47 -12.13
CA ALA A 80 -0.77 12.29 -10.72
C ALA A 80 -0.41 10.83 -10.42
N ALA A 81 0.67 10.62 -9.67
CA ALA A 81 1.08 9.32 -9.15
C ALA A 81 1.50 9.48 -7.69
N PRO A 82 0.55 9.65 -6.78
CA PRO A 82 0.86 9.93 -5.39
C PRO A 82 1.56 8.73 -4.75
N LYS A 83 2.58 8.99 -3.92
CA LYS A 83 3.15 7.96 -3.04
C LYS A 83 2.13 7.52 -1.99
N ALA A 84 2.25 6.27 -1.54
CA ALA A 84 1.53 5.78 -0.38
C ALA A 84 1.82 6.66 0.86
N PRO A 85 0.88 6.79 1.81
CA PRO A 85 1.13 7.46 3.06
C PRO A 85 2.14 6.65 3.90
N MET A 86 3.33 7.19 4.10
CA MET A 86 4.39 6.58 4.92
C MET A 86 5.03 7.65 5.83
N HIS A 87 5.84 7.23 6.80
CA HIS A 87 6.57 8.17 7.65
C HIS A 87 7.39 9.15 6.78
N GLY A 88 7.21 10.45 6.99
CA GLY A 88 7.80 11.50 6.15
C GLY A 88 6.98 11.91 4.91
N ALA A 89 6.00 11.09 4.48
CA ALA A 89 5.13 11.37 3.33
C ALA A 89 3.64 11.31 3.70
N THR A 90 3.25 12.03 4.77
CA THR A 90 1.88 11.95 5.31
C THR A 90 0.92 12.95 4.68
N THR A 91 1.41 14.09 4.17
CA THR A 91 0.54 15.14 3.60
C THR A 91 0.28 14.91 2.11
N LYS A 92 -0.90 15.34 1.62
CA LYS A 92 -1.24 15.25 0.19
C LYS A 92 -0.20 15.93 -0.70
N ILE A 93 0.32 17.09 -0.28
CA ILE A 93 1.38 17.79 -1.02
C ILE A 93 2.63 16.91 -1.14
N VAL A 94 3.14 16.38 -0.03
CA VAL A 94 4.34 15.52 -0.09
C VAL A 94 4.09 14.27 -0.91
N ARG A 95 2.89 13.70 -0.84
CA ARG A 95 2.53 12.50 -1.60
C ARG A 95 2.37 12.76 -3.10
N TYR A 96 1.72 13.83 -3.52
CA TYR A 96 1.45 14.13 -4.93
C TYR A 96 2.63 14.81 -5.63
N TYR A 97 3.39 15.63 -4.90
CA TYR A 97 4.54 16.40 -5.41
C TYR A 97 5.88 15.78 -5.02
N TRP A 98 5.91 14.50 -4.63
CA TRP A 98 7.12 13.82 -4.15
C TRP A 98 8.32 13.98 -5.08
N ARG A 99 8.05 13.99 -6.39
CA ARG A 99 9.07 14.11 -7.43
C ARG A 99 9.59 15.54 -7.54
N GLU A 100 8.70 16.52 -7.56
CA GLU A 100 9.06 17.94 -7.59
C GLU A 100 9.81 18.36 -6.32
N ILE A 101 9.39 17.85 -5.16
CA ILE A 101 10.07 18.07 -3.88
C ILE A 101 11.48 17.51 -3.95
N PHE A 102 11.66 16.27 -4.43
CA PHE A 102 12.99 15.67 -4.60
C PHE A 102 13.86 16.53 -5.52
N PHE A 103 13.36 16.84 -6.71
CA PHE A 103 14.12 17.56 -7.74
C PHE A 103 14.61 18.91 -7.22
N GLU A 104 13.70 19.69 -6.63
CA GLU A 104 14.01 21.04 -6.16
C GLU A 104 14.86 21.04 -4.89
N THR A 105 14.66 20.06 -3.99
CA THR A 105 15.50 19.91 -2.79
C THR A 105 16.94 19.58 -3.17
N THR A 106 17.15 18.59 -4.03
CA THR A 106 18.47 18.17 -4.50
C THR A 106 19.16 19.29 -5.27
N ARG A 107 18.44 19.97 -6.17
CA ARG A 107 18.99 21.11 -6.92
C ARG A 107 19.48 22.21 -5.98
N ARG A 108 18.65 22.68 -5.04
CA ARG A 108 19.02 23.73 -4.08
C ARG A 108 20.19 23.31 -3.20
N PHE A 109 20.22 22.05 -2.75
CA PHE A 109 21.30 21.55 -1.91
C PHE A 109 22.66 21.64 -2.61
N TYR A 110 22.75 21.17 -3.86
CA TYR A 110 24.01 21.20 -4.61
C TYR A 110 24.35 22.59 -5.17
N ASP A 111 23.36 23.44 -5.43
CA ASP A 111 23.62 24.84 -5.80
C ASP A 111 24.23 25.64 -4.63
N THR A 112 23.92 25.29 -3.37
CA THR A 112 24.59 25.86 -2.18
C THR A 112 25.91 25.17 -1.84
N HIS A 113 26.21 24.03 -2.47
CA HIS A 113 27.41 23.23 -2.26
C HIS A 113 28.14 22.91 -3.56
N PRO A 114 28.64 23.92 -4.30
CA PRO A 114 29.22 23.71 -5.64
C PRO A 114 30.49 22.84 -5.66
N ASN A 115 31.12 22.65 -4.50
CA ASN A 115 32.32 21.81 -4.35
C ASN A 115 31.99 20.32 -4.12
N LEU A 116 30.73 19.98 -3.86
CA LEU A 116 30.32 18.58 -3.73
C LEU A 116 29.99 18.03 -5.12
N ASP A 117 30.59 16.88 -5.45
CA ASP A 117 30.24 16.12 -6.65
C ASP A 117 28.94 15.34 -6.38
N PRO A 118 27.85 15.56 -7.14
CA PRO A 118 26.63 14.80 -6.98
C PRO A 118 26.76 13.29 -7.26
N LEU A 119 27.84 12.88 -7.93
CA LEU A 119 28.12 11.49 -8.27
C LEU A 119 29.01 10.80 -7.23
N ASP A 120 29.54 11.53 -6.24
CA ASP A 120 30.30 10.93 -5.14
C ASP A 120 29.35 10.31 -4.10
N HIS A 121 29.26 8.98 -4.12
CA HIS A 121 28.45 8.21 -3.18
C HIS A 121 28.89 8.34 -1.71
N ASN A 122 30.13 8.77 -1.43
CA ASN A 122 30.62 8.94 -0.06
C ASN A 122 30.30 10.32 0.53
N ALA A 123 29.99 11.31 -0.31
CA ALA A 123 29.75 12.70 0.07
C ALA A 123 28.47 13.25 -0.59
N SER A 124 27.35 12.61 -0.27
CA SER A 124 26.02 12.94 -0.82
C SER A 124 25.23 13.91 0.08
N GLU A 125 24.14 14.47 -0.44
CA GLU A 125 23.16 15.25 0.34
C GLU A 125 22.61 14.51 1.58
N PHE A 126 22.65 13.17 1.57
CA PHE A 126 22.17 12.35 2.69
C PHE A 126 23.14 12.33 3.87
N ASN A 127 24.39 12.74 3.66
CA ASN A 127 25.38 12.94 4.72
C ASN A 127 25.10 14.23 5.52
N PHE A 128 24.22 15.12 5.03
CA PHE A 128 23.85 16.40 5.64
C PHE A 128 22.34 16.46 5.96
N PRO A 129 21.82 15.55 6.82
CA PRO A 129 20.39 15.35 6.98
C PRO A 129 19.64 16.56 7.52
N GLU A 130 20.26 17.39 8.37
CA GLU A 130 19.62 18.56 8.97
C GLU A 130 19.41 19.67 7.94
N GLU A 131 20.45 19.98 7.17
CA GLU A 131 20.43 21.00 6.12
C GLU A 131 19.45 20.61 5.01
N ARG A 132 19.52 19.34 4.56
CA ARG A 132 18.61 18.81 3.55
C ARG A 132 17.14 18.92 4.01
N ARG A 133 16.84 18.59 5.27
CA ARG A 133 15.48 18.75 5.83
C ARG A 133 15.04 20.21 5.89
N ALA A 134 15.96 21.14 6.17
CA ALA A 134 15.65 22.57 6.18
C ALA A 134 15.25 23.06 4.78
N ILE A 135 16.01 22.68 3.75
CA ILE A 135 15.71 22.97 2.34
C ILE A 135 14.37 22.34 1.92
N GLU A 136 14.19 21.04 2.20
CA GLU A 136 12.96 20.32 1.85
C GLU A 136 11.71 20.98 2.46
N LYS A 137 11.80 21.43 3.72
CA LYS A 137 10.70 22.14 4.38
C LYS A 137 10.36 23.47 3.70
N GLN A 138 11.35 24.20 3.21
CA GLN A 138 11.14 25.42 2.42
C GLN A 138 10.44 25.10 1.10
N VAL A 139 10.95 24.12 0.35
CA VAL A 139 10.38 23.64 -0.92
C VAL A 139 8.93 23.22 -0.75
N ILE A 140 8.62 22.42 0.27
CA ILE A 140 7.23 22.00 0.57
C ILE A 140 6.33 23.21 0.85
N THR A 141 6.82 24.21 1.57
CA THR A 141 6.05 25.42 1.91
C THR A 141 5.74 26.24 0.66
N GLU A 142 6.69 26.35 -0.26
CA GLU A 142 6.52 27.04 -1.54
C GLU A 142 5.54 26.30 -2.45
N ILE A 143 5.69 24.98 -2.58
CA ILE A 143 4.76 24.14 -3.36
C ILE A 143 3.33 24.22 -2.81
N LYS A 144 3.16 24.27 -1.49
CA LYS A 144 1.84 24.49 -0.85
C LYS A 144 1.18 25.78 -1.33
N LYS A 145 1.91 26.90 -1.25
CA LYS A 145 1.42 28.20 -1.72
C LYS A 145 1.12 28.18 -3.22
N GLN A 146 1.98 27.57 -4.02
CA GLN A 146 1.77 27.46 -5.46
C GLN A 146 0.54 26.61 -5.79
N HIS A 147 0.32 25.52 -5.07
CA HIS A 147 -0.84 24.65 -5.27
C HIS A 147 -2.16 25.35 -4.97
N GLU A 148 -2.20 26.26 -3.99
CA GLU A 148 -3.38 27.07 -3.68
C GLU A 148 -3.76 28.04 -4.82
N ILE A 149 -2.78 28.49 -5.61
CA ILE A 149 -2.98 29.46 -6.69
C ILE A 149 -3.16 28.77 -8.05
N THR A 150 -2.34 27.78 -8.35
CA THR A 150 -2.31 27.06 -9.63
C THR A 150 -1.90 25.61 -9.38
N PRO A 151 -2.87 24.74 -9.04
CA PRO A 151 -2.58 23.34 -8.73
C PRO A 151 -2.07 22.60 -9.97
N LYS A 152 -0.91 21.95 -9.83
CA LYS A 152 -0.36 21.05 -10.85
C LYS A 152 -1.12 19.72 -10.91
N TYR A 153 -1.56 19.24 -9.75
CA TYR A 153 -2.29 17.99 -9.59
C TYR A 153 -3.62 18.26 -8.92
N GLU A 154 -4.68 17.61 -9.41
CA GLU A 154 -5.96 17.52 -8.73
C GLU A 154 -5.92 16.30 -7.79
N TYR A 155 -6.37 16.47 -6.55
CA TYR A 155 -6.48 15.33 -5.64
C TYR A 155 -7.68 14.47 -6.06
N SER A 156 -7.44 13.23 -6.44
CA SER A 156 -8.48 12.29 -6.90
C SER A 156 -9.10 11.47 -5.77
N GLU A 157 -8.63 11.65 -4.53
CA GLU A 157 -9.11 10.91 -3.36
C GLU A 157 -10.53 11.34 -2.97
N LYS A 158 -11.44 10.37 -2.86
CA LYS A 158 -12.81 10.60 -2.39
C LYS A 158 -12.82 10.98 -0.91
N THR A 159 -13.76 11.83 -0.54
CA THR A 159 -14.00 12.17 0.87
C THR A 159 -14.59 10.96 1.60
N GLN A 160 -14.42 10.91 2.92
CA GLN A 160 -15.01 9.85 3.74
C GLN A 160 -16.53 9.78 3.59
N GLN A 161 -17.20 10.93 3.47
CA GLN A 161 -18.66 10.98 3.33
C GLN A 161 -19.12 10.35 2.02
N GLU A 162 -18.46 10.70 0.90
CA GLU A 162 -18.74 10.07 -0.40
C GLU A 162 -18.53 8.56 -0.36
N ILE A 163 -17.47 8.08 0.32
CA ILE A 163 -17.23 6.64 0.45
C ILE A 163 -18.36 5.99 1.23
N ILE A 164 -18.73 6.52 2.40
CA ILE A 164 -19.82 5.99 3.24
C ILE A 164 -21.13 5.90 2.46
N GLU A 165 -21.46 6.92 1.67
CA GLU A 165 -22.65 6.96 0.82
C GLU A 165 -22.56 5.94 -0.32
N ILE A 166 -21.43 5.86 -1.02
CA ILE A 166 -21.22 4.87 -2.07
C ILE A 166 -21.33 3.47 -1.49
N THR A 167 -20.77 3.20 -0.32
CA THR A 167 -20.71 1.85 0.24
C THR A 167 -21.92 1.48 1.09
N ASN A 168 -22.86 2.41 1.31
CA ASN A 168 -23.96 2.26 2.26
C ASN A 168 -23.49 1.78 3.64
N THR A 169 -22.34 2.28 4.10
CA THR A 169 -21.73 1.85 5.36
C THR A 169 -22.46 2.49 6.53
N GLU A 170 -22.95 1.67 7.45
CA GLU A 170 -23.63 2.14 8.65
C GLU A 170 -22.63 2.81 9.60
N VAL A 171 -22.97 3.99 10.12
CA VAL A 171 -22.18 4.69 11.15
C VAL A 171 -22.91 4.62 12.48
N ILE A 172 -22.30 3.93 13.45
CA ILE A 172 -22.80 3.86 14.82
C ILE A 172 -22.08 4.93 15.64
N LEU A 173 -22.81 5.89 16.19
CA LEU A 173 -22.25 6.92 17.08
C LEU A 173 -22.62 6.59 18.54
N VAL A 174 -21.61 6.35 19.37
CA VAL A 174 -21.79 6.15 20.82
C VAL A 174 -21.06 7.25 21.57
N ASN A 175 -21.79 7.98 22.42
CA ASN A 175 -21.18 8.97 23.29
C ASN A 175 -20.73 8.31 24.59
N ALA A 176 -19.47 8.54 24.96
CA ALA A 176 -18.88 8.00 26.18
C ALA A 176 -18.01 9.04 26.90
N GLU A 177 -17.80 8.83 28.20
CA GLU A 177 -16.91 9.67 29.00
C GLU A 177 -15.45 9.39 28.64
N HIS A 178 -14.71 10.44 28.29
CA HIS A 178 -13.31 10.36 27.93
C HIS A 178 -12.45 10.76 29.13
N LEU A 179 -11.50 9.91 29.50
CA LEU A 179 -10.56 10.14 30.59
C LEU A 179 -9.15 10.31 30.02
N SER A 180 -8.44 11.32 30.53
CA SER A 180 -7.01 11.45 30.29
C SER A 180 -6.30 10.40 31.15
N THR A 181 -5.52 9.52 30.53
CA THR A 181 -4.77 8.47 31.23
C THR A 181 -3.37 8.94 31.65
N GLY A 182 -2.99 10.19 31.34
CA GLY A 182 -1.61 10.69 31.51
C GLY A 182 -0.64 10.24 30.40
N GLU A 183 -1.03 9.27 29.57
CA GLU A 183 -0.32 8.87 28.35
C GLU A 183 -0.91 9.57 27.10
N LYS A 184 -0.28 9.37 25.93
CA LYS A 184 -0.78 9.91 24.64
C LYS A 184 -2.16 9.36 24.23
N LYS A 185 -2.66 8.28 24.86
CA LYS A 185 -3.92 7.61 24.49
C LYS A 185 -5.06 8.02 25.42
N VAL A 186 -6.22 8.35 24.85
CA VAL A 186 -7.42 8.67 25.63
C VAL A 186 -8.11 7.37 26.04
N GLY A 187 -8.46 7.24 27.32
CA GLY A 187 -9.23 6.11 27.83
C GLY A 187 -10.73 6.42 27.79
N ILE A 188 -11.55 5.42 27.48
CA ILE A 188 -13.01 5.51 27.48
C ILE A 188 -13.55 4.76 28.70
N ARG A 189 -14.37 5.42 29.52
CA ARG A 189 -14.98 4.76 30.68
C ARG A 189 -16.11 3.84 30.23
N SER A 190 -16.06 2.58 30.67
CA SER A 190 -17.13 1.60 30.54
C SER A 190 -17.38 0.88 31.86
N GLY A 191 -18.44 1.27 32.57
CA GLY A 191 -18.63 0.87 33.97
C GLY A 191 -17.45 1.32 34.83
N ASP A 192 -16.84 0.38 35.55
CA ASP A 192 -15.68 0.63 36.41
C ASP A 192 -14.33 0.53 35.69
N LYS A 193 -14.31 0.23 34.38
CA LYS A 193 -13.09 0.05 33.59
C LYS A 193 -12.78 1.27 32.73
N ILE A 194 -11.49 1.46 32.45
CA ILE A 194 -10.98 2.38 31.44
C ILE A 194 -10.44 1.53 30.28
N LEU A 195 -11.02 1.71 29.10
CA LEU A 195 -10.73 0.92 27.90
C LEU A 195 -10.12 1.81 26.80
N SER A 196 -9.39 1.22 25.86
CA SER A 196 -9.11 1.87 24.57
C SER A 196 -10.41 2.09 23.78
N VAL A 197 -10.31 2.81 22.67
CA VAL A 197 -11.49 3.06 21.81
C VAL A 197 -11.98 1.76 21.17
N GLU A 198 -11.03 0.92 20.75
CA GLU A 198 -11.25 -0.40 20.15
C GLU A 198 -11.83 -1.38 21.19
N GLU A 199 -11.25 -1.44 22.39
CA GLU A 199 -11.75 -2.24 23.50
C GLU A 199 -13.17 -1.81 23.91
N PHE A 200 -13.46 -0.51 23.91
CA PHE A 200 -14.80 0.02 24.19
C PHE A 200 -15.81 -0.39 23.11
N ALA A 201 -15.42 -0.33 21.83
CA ALA A 201 -16.27 -0.79 20.73
C ALA A 201 -16.55 -2.30 20.83
N ALA A 202 -15.54 -3.11 21.16
CA ALA A 202 -15.71 -4.53 21.39
C ALA A 202 -16.68 -4.80 22.56
N ASP A 203 -16.47 -4.14 23.70
CA ASP A 203 -17.35 -4.25 24.89
C ASP A 203 -18.81 -3.87 24.58
N TYR A 204 -19.03 -2.85 23.73
CA TYR A 204 -20.37 -2.45 23.28
C TYR A 204 -21.11 -3.58 22.55
N PHE A 205 -20.45 -4.31 21.65
CA PHE A 205 -21.07 -5.43 20.93
C PHE A 205 -21.20 -6.68 21.82
N ILE A 206 -20.23 -6.94 22.70
CA ILE A 206 -20.29 -8.04 23.67
C ILE A 206 -21.50 -7.89 24.60
N LYS A 207 -21.77 -6.67 25.08
CA LYS A 207 -22.95 -6.37 25.92
C LYS A 207 -24.28 -6.58 25.20
N GLN A 208 -24.28 -6.66 23.88
CA GLN A 208 -25.46 -7.00 23.08
C GLN A 208 -25.58 -8.50 22.79
N GLY A 209 -24.69 -9.32 23.36
CA GLY A 209 -24.68 -10.77 23.18
C GLY A 209 -23.95 -11.24 21.93
N LEU A 210 -23.15 -10.38 21.29
CA LEU A 210 -22.34 -10.73 20.11
C LEU A 210 -20.93 -11.15 20.51
N SER A 211 -20.29 -11.94 19.66
CA SER A 211 -18.87 -12.26 19.75
C SER A 211 -18.05 -11.27 18.93
N VAL A 212 -16.82 -10.98 19.39
CA VAL A 212 -15.93 -10.01 18.75
C VAL A 212 -14.52 -10.59 18.63
N LEU A 213 -13.92 -10.44 17.45
CA LEU A 213 -12.50 -10.69 17.20
C LEU A 213 -11.84 -9.40 16.71
N GLU A 214 -10.73 -9.00 17.31
CA GLU A 214 -9.84 -8.00 16.72
C GLU A 214 -9.06 -8.64 15.58
N VAL A 215 -9.13 -8.10 14.37
CA VAL A 215 -8.55 -8.72 13.18
C VAL A 215 -7.46 -7.87 12.54
N GLU A 216 -7.67 -6.57 12.29
CA GLU A 216 -6.77 -5.77 11.43
C GLU A 216 -6.40 -6.54 10.12
N SER A 217 -5.28 -6.24 9.48
CA SER A 217 -4.91 -6.82 8.16
C SER A 217 -4.15 -8.15 8.25
N VAL A 218 -3.34 -8.35 9.28
CA VAL A 218 -2.37 -9.47 9.35
C VAL A 218 -2.99 -10.87 9.28
N PRO A 219 -4.12 -11.17 9.97
CA PRO A 219 -4.76 -12.48 9.86
C PRO A 219 -5.17 -12.83 8.43
N PHE A 220 -5.57 -11.85 7.63
CA PHE A 220 -5.89 -12.05 6.21
C PHE A 220 -4.64 -12.34 5.37
N HIS A 221 -3.48 -11.77 5.73
CA HIS A 221 -2.20 -12.11 5.11
C HIS A 221 -1.75 -13.52 5.46
N VAL A 222 -2.03 -14.01 6.67
CA VAL A 222 -1.81 -15.41 7.03
C VAL A 222 -2.68 -16.29 6.14
N LEU A 223 -3.99 -16.04 6.09
CA LEU A 223 -4.92 -16.84 5.27
C LEU A 223 -4.49 -16.86 3.80
N PHE A 224 -4.13 -15.69 3.26
CA PHE A 224 -3.61 -15.59 1.91
C PHE A 224 -2.31 -16.38 1.72
N GLY A 225 -1.35 -16.23 2.63
CA GLY A 225 -0.09 -16.98 2.57
C GLY A 225 -0.30 -18.49 2.64
N VAL A 226 -1.14 -18.98 3.56
CA VAL A 226 -1.44 -20.42 3.70
C VAL A 226 -2.17 -20.95 2.48
N PHE A 227 -3.21 -20.28 2.01
CA PHE A 227 -4.04 -20.84 0.94
C PHE A 227 -3.51 -20.56 -0.45
N MET A 228 -2.66 -19.55 -0.69
CA MET A 228 -2.23 -19.17 -2.04
C MET A 228 -0.78 -19.54 -2.37
N TYR A 229 0.00 -20.08 -1.42
CA TYR A 229 1.43 -20.36 -1.67
C TYR A 229 1.67 -21.30 -2.86
N LEU A 230 0.82 -22.31 -3.08
CA LEU A 230 0.95 -23.22 -4.22
C LEU A 230 0.87 -22.51 -5.58
N VAL A 231 0.12 -21.42 -5.66
CA VAL A 231 -0.03 -20.63 -6.90
C VAL A 231 1.08 -19.58 -7.00
N ILE A 232 1.49 -19.00 -5.87
CA ILE A 232 2.45 -17.89 -5.84
C ILE A 232 3.89 -18.38 -5.96
N GLU A 233 4.22 -19.46 -5.25
CA GLU A 233 5.55 -20.07 -5.24
C GLU A 233 5.66 -21.19 -6.29
N ASP A 234 4.80 -21.17 -7.31
CA ASP A 234 4.77 -22.15 -8.40
C ASP A 234 6.12 -22.16 -9.17
N PRO A 235 6.87 -23.28 -9.17
CA PRO A 235 8.14 -23.38 -9.88
C PRO A 235 7.99 -23.33 -11.40
N ASP A 236 6.79 -23.58 -11.94
CA ASP A 236 6.50 -23.52 -13.37
C ASP A 236 6.03 -22.12 -13.82
N ASP A 237 5.90 -21.16 -12.90
CA ASP A 237 5.62 -19.78 -13.26
C ASP A 237 6.80 -19.20 -14.08
N SER A 238 6.54 -18.88 -15.35
CA SER A 238 7.51 -18.27 -16.29
C SER A 238 8.20 -16.98 -15.80
N LYS A 239 7.62 -16.28 -14.82
CA LYS A 239 8.17 -15.08 -14.18
C LYS A 239 8.65 -15.34 -12.76
N GLY A 240 8.48 -16.56 -12.25
CA GLY A 240 8.99 -17.03 -10.99
C GLY A 240 10.51 -16.85 -10.94
N ARG A 241 10.99 -16.23 -9.86
CA ARG A 241 12.41 -16.06 -9.59
C ARG A 241 12.73 -16.47 -8.17
N ILE A 242 13.90 -17.08 -8.00
CA ILE A 242 14.42 -17.37 -6.67
C ILE A 242 14.79 -16.05 -6.01
N VAL A 243 14.20 -15.80 -4.85
CA VAL A 243 14.49 -14.65 -3.99
C VAL A 243 14.97 -15.13 -2.64
N GLN A 244 15.83 -14.33 -2.02
CA GLN A 244 16.34 -14.60 -0.68
C GLN A 244 16.16 -13.36 0.19
N PHE A 245 15.76 -13.56 1.44
CA PHE A 245 15.62 -12.52 2.44
C PHE A 245 15.95 -13.06 3.83
N GLY A 246 16.32 -12.19 4.77
CA GLY A 246 16.59 -12.62 6.14
C GLY A 246 15.30 -13.04 6.86
N SER A 247 15.39 -14.12 7.66
CA SER A 247 14.28 -14.62 8.46
C SER A 247 13.64 -13.51 9.30
N ARG A 248 12.30 -13.51 9.29
CA ARG A 248 11.53 -12.56 10.11
C ARG A 248 11.43 -13.00 11.56
N ASN A 249 11.50 -14.31 11.81
CA ASN A 249 11.63 -14.83 13.17
C ASN A 249 12.93 -14.32 13.79
N ASP A 250 14.05 -14.44 13.08
CA ASP A 250 15.34 -13.93 13.54
C ASP A 250 15.33 -12.41 13.78
N PHE A 251 14.61 -11.65 12.95
CA PHE A 251 14.42 -10.22 13.15
C PHE A 251 13.63 -9.92 14.44
N ASP A 252 12.53 -10.62 14.68
CA ASP A 252 11.65 -10.41 15.84
C ASP A 252 12.31 -10.86 17.16
N THR A 253 13.13 -11.92 17.13
CA THR A 253 13.85 -12.45 18.31
C THR A 253 15.25 -11.86 18.47
N ASN A 254 15.72 -11.07 17.51
CA ASN A 254 17.09 -10.58 17.42
C ASN A 254 18.13 -11.72 17.45
N THR A 255 17.85 -12.82 16.75
CA THR A 255 18.74 -13.99 16.58
C THR A 255 19.25 -14.14 15.15
N ARG A 256 20.02 -15.21 14.87
CA ARG A 256 20.50 -15.59 13.53
C ARG A 256 20.41 -17.12 13.32
N GLN A 257 19.39 -17.75 13.89
CA GLN A 257 19.27 -19.21 13.91
C GLN A 257 18.74 -19.77 12.58
N GLU A 258 17.78 -19.09 11.96
CA GLU A 258 17.18 -19.52 10.69
C GLU A 258 17.96 -19.00 9.48
N GLY A 259 18.55 -17.81 9.58
CA GLY A 259 19.37 -17.23 8.53
C GLY A 259 18.55 -16.73 7.33
N MET A 260 18.92 -17.17 6.13
CA MET A 260 18.30 -16.71 4.88
C MET A 260 17.16 -17.64 4.47
N VAL A 261 15.97 -17.07 4.33
CA VAL A 261 14.81 -17.73 3.72
C VAL A 261 14.92 -17.62 2.21
N THR A 262 14.68 -18.73 1.51
CA THR A 262 14.68 -18.80 0.04
C THR A 262 13.30 -19.20 -0.44
N THR A 263 12.75 -18.49 -1.42
CA THR A 263 11.46 -18.81 -2.04
C THR A 263 11.41 -18.39 -3.51
N ILE A 264 10.37 -18.80 -4.22
CA ILE A 264 10.03 -18.35 -5.57
C ILE A 264 9.00 -17.23 -5.45
N LEU A 265 9.27 -16.09 -6.06
CA LEU A 265 8.28 -15.00 -6.19
C LEU A 265 8.31 -14.44 -7.61
N PRO A 266 7.17 -14.43 -8.32
CA PRO A 266 7.05 -13.75 -9.61
C PRO A 266 7.46 -12.28 -9.53
N ASP A 267 8.08 -11.75 -10.58
CA ASP A 267 8.50 -10.33 -10.63
C ASP A 267 7.33 -9.34 -10.52
N ASP A 268 6.15 -9.77 -10.99
CA ASP A 268 4.87 -9.07 -10.95
C ASP A 268 4.01 -9.39 -9.72
N PHE A 269 4.51 -10.23 -8.80
CA PHE A 269 3.77 -10.66 -7.60
C PHE A 269 3.15 -9.49 -6.86
N GLY A 270 1.85 -9.66 -6.59
CA GLY A 270 1.03 -8.75 -5.79
C GLY A 270 0.58 -7.48 -6.50
N SER A 271 0.89 -7.31 -7.78
CA SER A 271 0.27 -6.32 -8.65
C SER A 271 -0.96 -6.89 -9.38
N SER A 272 -1.78 -6.03 -9.97
CA SER A 272 -2.90 -6.47 -10.81
C SER A 272 -2.47 -7.28 -12.04
N LEU A 273 -1.26 -7.06 -12.55
CA LEU A 273 -0.72 -7.80 -13.69
C LEU A 273 -0.49 -9.28 -13.37
N TYR A 274 -0.10 -9.59 -12.13
CA TYR A 274 0.01 -10.97 -11.67
C TYR A 274 -1.36 -11.66 -11.70
N TYR A 275 -2.39 -11.00 -11.15
CA TYR A 275 -3.76 -11.52 -11.18
C TYR A 275 -4.26 -11.76 -12.60
N GLU A 276 -4.12 -10.77 -13.49
CA GLU A 276 -4.58 -10.87 -14.88
C GLU A 276 -3.92 -12.05 -15.62
N ARG A 277 -2.61 -12.21 -15.42
CA ARG A 277 -1.82 -13.29 -16.02
C ARG A 277 -2.19 -14.67 -15.48
N GLN A 278 -2.30 -14.79 -14.16
CA GLN A 278 -2.56 -16.06 -13.46
C GLN A 278 -4.05 -16.31 -13.21
N LYS A 279 -4.95 -15.49 -13.78
CA LYS A 279 -6.38 -15.50 -13.44
C LYS A 279 -7.01 -16.88 -13.49
N LYS A 280 -6.76 -17.65 -14.56
CA LYS A 280 -7.32 -19.00 -14.71
C LYS A 280 -6.84 -19.96 -13.63
N LEU A 281 -5.55 -19.90 -13.29
CA LEU A 281 -4.94 -20.74 -12.26
C LEU A 281 -5.46 -20.36 -10.87
N ILE A 282 -5.52 -19.05 -10.58
CA ILE A 282 -6.06 -18.51 -9.32
C ILE A 282 -7.53 -18.90 -9.15
N ASP A 283 -8.36 -18.71 -10.18
CA ASP A 283 -9.79 -19.02 -10.13
C ASP A 283 -10.00 -20.54 -9.90
N TRP A 284 -9.24 -21.39 -10.59
CA TRP A 284 -9.27 -22.85 -10.39
C TRP A 284 -8.81 -23.23 -8.97
N HIS A 285 -7.64 -22.74 -8.54
CA HIS A 285 -7.10 -23.07 -7.23
C HIS A 285 -8.06 -22.69 -6.09
N ILE A 286 -8.66 -21.50 -6.17
CA ILE A 286 -9.67 -21.05 -5.19
C ILE A 286 -10.93 -21.91 -5.28
N SER A 287 -11.36 -22.36 -6.47
CA SER A 287 -12.55 -23.22 -6.60
C SER A 287 -12.36 -24.57 -5.93
N GLU A 288 -11.15 -25.13 -5.98
CA GLU A 288 -10.80 -26.43 -5.40
C GLU A 288 -10.65 -26.42 -3.87
N LEU A 289 -10.64 -25.26 -3.21
CA LEU A 289 -10.60 -25.22 -1.74
C LEU A 289 -11.89 -25.83 -1.16
N ASP A 290 -11.74 -26.73 -0.19
CA ASP A 290 -12.83 -27.44 0.47
C ASP A 290 -12.71 -27.44 2.02
N ASP A 291 -12.13 -28.47 2.63
CA ASP A 291 -11.94 -28.60 4.07
C ASP A 291 -10.88 -27.62 4.55
N LEU A 292 -11.30 -26.39 4.81
CA LEU A 292 -10.41 -25.32 5.23
C LEU A 292 -9.62 -25.65 6.48
N GLU A 293 -10.18 -26.38 7.44
CA GLU A 293 -9.48 -26.69 8.68
C GLU A 293 -8.34 -27.67 8.42
N TRP A 294 -8.61 -28.74 7.68
CA TRP A 294 -7.59 -29.70 7.29
C TRP A 294 -6.53 -29.05 6.39
N LEU A 295 -6.95 -28.31 5.36
CA LEU A 295 -6.05 -27.64 4.43
C LEU A 295 -5.17 -26.61 5.14
N PHE A 296 -5.74 -25.81 6.05
CA PHE A 296 -4.98 -24.80 6.79
C PHE A 296 -3.88 -25.46 7.62
N ASP A 297 -4.22 -26.48 8.41
CA ASP A 297 -3.26 -27.17 9.27
C ASP A 297 -2.20 -27.90 8.44
N TYR A 298 -2.59 -28.52 7.33
CA TYR A 298 -1.68 -29.22 6.44
C TYR A 298 -0.71 -28.28 5.71
N TRP A 299 -1.19 -27.14 5.19
CA TRP A 299 -0.37 -26.18 4.43
C TRP A 299 0.36 -25.15 5.28
N LEU A 300 0.10 -25.08 6.58
CA LEU A 300 0.68 -24.07 7.46
C LEU A 300 2.22 -24.09 7.45
N GLU A 301 2.82 -25.29 7.53
CA GLU A 301 4.28 -25.44 7.52
C GLU A 301 4.87 -25.11 6.14
N TYR A 302 4.29 -25.65 5.07
CA TYR A 302 4.78 -25.46 3.70
C TYR A 302 4.71 -24.01 3.22
N SER A 303 3.71 -23.25 3.68
CA SER A 303 3.55 -21.83 3.37
C SER A 303 4.47 -20.90 4.18
N SER A 304 5.34 -21.43 5.05
CA SER A 304 6.16 -20.63 5.97
C SER A 304 6.98 -19.56 5.25
N ASN A 305 7.60 -19.89 4.11
CA ASN A 305 8.45 -18.96 3.37
C ASN A 305 7.65 -17.74 2.87
N LEU A 306 6.53 -17.97 2.19
CA LEU A 306 5.63 -16.89 1.76
C LEU A 306 5.14 -16.08 2.96
N ARG A 307 4.71 -16.74 4.04
CA ARG A 307 4.24 -16.04 5.25
C ARG A 307 5.33 -15.17 5.88
N GLN A 308 6.58 -15.61 5.91
CA GLN A 308 7.69 -14.78 6.35
C GLN A 308 7.93 -13.60 5.40
N TYR A 309 7.84 -13.80 4.09
CA TYR A 309 7.95 -12.71 3.12
C TYR A 309 6.88 -11.63 3.36
N LEU A 310 5.64 -12.06 3.66
CA LEU A 310 4.47 -11.22 3.91
C LEU A 310 4.39 -10.65 5.33
N TRP A 311 5.39 -10.89 6.19
CA TRP A 311 5.38 -10.51 7.61
C TRP A 311 4.20 -11.11 8.41
N ALA A 312 3.65 -12.23 7.94
CA ALA A 312 2.47 -12.91 8.47
C ALA A 312 2.83 -14.28 9.09
N HIS A 313 3.92 -14.32 9.85
CA HIS A 313 4.53 -15.57 10.33
C HIS A 313 4.26 -15.88 11.80
N ARG A 314 3.85 -14.89 12.61
CA ARG A 314 3.77 -15.01 14.07
C ARG A 314 2.61 -15.89 14.51
N ASP A 315 2.84 -16.73 15.52
CA ASP A 315 1.84 -17.68 16.04
C ASP A 315 0.54 -17.02 16.51
N LYS A 316 0.62 -15.82 17.10
CA LYS A 316 -0.55 -15.05 17.52
C LYS A 316 -1.45 -14.68 16.32
N ASP A 317 -0.83 -14.36 15.19
CA ASP A 317 -1.52 -13.95 13.97
C ASP A 317 -2.09 -15.18 13.26
N VAL A 318 -1.37 -16.31 13.29
CA VAL A 318 -1.85 -17.62 12.81
C VAL A 318 -3.07 -18.10 13.60
N THR A 319 -3.01 -18.03 14.93
CA THR A 319 -4.14 -18.40 15.79
C THR A 319 -5.37 -17.52 15.51
N LYS A 320 -5.15 -16.22 15.31
CA LYS A 320 -6.20 -15.26 14.97
C LYS A 320 -6.79 -15.53 13.58
N ALA A 321 -5.95 -15.86 12.59
CA ALA A 321 -6.37 -16.24 11.25
C ALA A 321 -7.26 -17.49 11.24
N LYS A 322 -6.93 -18.53 12.01
CA LYS A 322 -7.78 -19.73 12.14
C LYS A 322 -9.15 -19.40 12.72
N LYS A 323 -9.24 -18.48 13.70
CA LYS A 323 -10.53 -17.99 14.20
C LYS A 323 -11.33 -17.24 13.14
N VAL A 324 -10.69 -16.33 12.40
CA VAL A 324 -11.34 -15.60 11.29
C VAL A 324 -11.87 -16.56 10.24
N MET A 325 -11.07 -17.56 9.87
CA MET A 325 -11.46 -18.62 8.93
C MET A 325 -12.75 -19.33 9.36
N ASN A 326 -12.83 -19.70 10.63
CA ASN A 326 -14.00 -20.40 11.17
C ASN A 326 -15.25 -19.52 11.20
N VAL A 327 -15.11 -18.21 11.48
CA VAL A 327 -16.25 -17.27 11.46
C VAL A 327 -16.73 -17.02 10.03
N LEU A 328 -15.81 -16.82 9.09
CA LEU A 328 -16.17 -16.47 7.71
C LEU A 328 -16.69 -17.69 6.93
N GLY A 329 -16.12 -18.87 7.16
CA GLY A 329 -16.43 -20.09 6.41
C GLY A 329 -15.93 -20.05 4.96
N LEU A 330 -16.06 -21.21 4.28
CA LEU A 330 -15.45 -21.48 2.98
C LEU A 330 -15.70 -20.40 1.93
N GLU A 331 -16.97 -20.11 1.64
CA GLU A 331 -17.33 -19.20 0.54
C GLU A 331 -16.84 -17.76 0.76
N ASN A 332 -16.83 -17.29 2.01
CA ASN A 332 -16.33 -15.95 2.29
C ASN A 332 -14.79 -15.90 2.29
N ILE A 333 -14.12 -16.99 2.68
CA ILE A 333 -12.67 -17.11 2.51
C ILE A 333 -12.27 -17.10 1.04
N LYS A 334 -12.98 -17.82 0.16
CA LYS A 334 -12.74 -17.74 -1.30
C LYS A 334 -12.83 -16.30 -1.82
N LYS A 335 -13.81 -15.51 -1.37
CA LYS A 335 -13.94 -14.08 -1.72
C LYS A 335 -12.77 -13.24 -1.21
N VAL A 336 -12.35 -13.43 0.04
CA VAL A 336 -11.18 -12.76 0.63
C VAL A 336 -9.93 -13.05 -0.21
N LEU A 337 -9.67 -14.32 -0.51
CA LEU A 337 -8.49 -14.75 -1.26
C LEU A 337 -8.50 -14.15 -2.68
N ASN A 338 -9.63 -14.20 -3.37
CA ASN A 338 -9.75 -13.61 -4.70
C ASN A 338 -9.56 -12.08 -4.67
N TYR A 339 -10.19 -11.38 -3.72
CA TYR A 339 -10.00 -9.94 -3.55
C TYR A 339 -8.55 -9.57 -3.28
N MET A 340 -7.87 -10.30 -2.40
CA MET A 340 -6.44 -10.08 -2.14
C MET A 340 -5.58 -10.42 -3.36
N ALA A 341 -5.92 -11.45 -4.13
CA ALA A 341 -5.16 -11.82 -5.31
C ALA A 341 -5.24 -10.77 -6.43
N MET A 342 -6.36 -10.03 -6.55
CA MET A 342 -6.59 -9.02 -7.60
C MET A 342 -5.54 -7.91 -7.64
N ASP A 343 -5.06 -7.45 -6.48
CA ASP A 343 -4.00 -6.45 -6.34
C ASP A 343 -3.49 -6.47 -4.90
N TYR A 344 -2.72 -7.51 -4.56
CA TYR A 344 -2.33 -7.81 -3.18
C TYR A 344 -1.72 -6.62 -2.45
N TRP A 345 -0.81 -5.87 -3.08
CA TRP A 345 -0.15 -4.75 -2.43
C TRP A 345 -1.10 -3.57 -2.20
N LYS A 346 -2.04 -3.34 -3.11
CA LYS A 346 -3.09 -2.31 -2.93
C LYS A 346 -4.13 -2.73 -1.89
N ASN A 347 -4.39 -4.02 -1.77
CA ASN A 347 -5.39 -4.60 -0.87
C ASN A 347 -4.77 -5.12 0.45
N PHE A 348 -3.48 -4.81 0.68
CA PHE A 348 -2.71 -5.26 1.84
C PHE A 348 -3.20 -4.56 3.12
N CYS A 349 -3.38 -3.25 3.09
CA CYS A 349 -3.80 -2.47 4.26
C CYS A 349 -5.30 -2.12 4.23
N GLY A 350 -5.79 -1.59 5.35
CA GLY A 350 -7.12 -0.98 5.45
C GLY A 350 -8.23 -1.91 5.91
N TRP A 351 -7.90 -3.15 6.29
CA TRP A 351 -8.85 -4.08 6.88
C TRP A 351 -9.39 -3.53 8.21
N PRO A 352 -10.70 -3.70 8.50
CA PRO A 352 -11.32 -3.16 9.71
C PRO A 352 -10.76 -3.74 11.01
N ASP A 353 -10.84 -2.96 12.08
CA ASP A 353 -10.30 -3.35 13.39
C ASP A 353 -10.97 -4.62 13.96
N LEU A 354 -12.30 -4.73 13.81
CA LEU A 354 -13.09 -5.81 14.43
C LEU A 354 -13.87 -6.64 13.40
N LEU A 355 -14.00 -7.93 13.70
CA LEU A 355 -14.98 -8.86 13.14
C LEU A 355 -15.98 -9.22 14.25
N VAL A 356 -17.24 -8.81 14.07
CA VAL A 356 -18.33 -9.03 15.02
C VAL A 356 -19.28 -10.08 14.44
N PHE A 357 -19.68 -11.05 15.24
CA PHE A 357 -20.45 -12.20 14.75
C PHE A 357 -21.30 -12.87 15.84
N ASP A 358 -22.25 -13.66 15.37
CA ASP A 358 -23.02 -14.65 16.13
C ASP A 358 -23.11 -15.95 15.30
N ASP A 359 -23.97 -16.88 15.72
CA ASP A 359 -24.14 -18.16 15.03
C ASP A 359 -24.75 -18.03 13.62
N LYS A 360 -25.31 -16.87 13.25
CA LYS A 360 -26.07 -16.67 12.02
C LYS A 360 -25.43 -15.68 11.05
N SER A 361 -24.61 -14.77 11.55
CA SER A 361 -24.14 -13.63 10.78
C SER A 361 -22.85 -13.04 11.32
N PHE A 362 -22.15 -12.32 10.45
CA PHE A 362 -21.00 -11.51 10.81
C PHE A 362 -21.03 -10.16 10.10
N PHE A 363 -20.27 -9.21 10.62
CA PHE A 363 -19.97 -7.94 9.98
C PHE A 363 -18.63 -7.39 10.48
N PHE A 364 -18.00 -6.57 9.66
CA PHE A 364 -16.77 -5.87 10.02
C PHE A 364 -17.06 -4.50 10.62
N VAL A 365 -16.19 -4.06 11.55
CA VAL A 365 -16.30 -2.75 12.18
C VAL A 365 -14.95 -2.05 12.19
N GLU A 366 -14.91 -0.87 11.59
CA GLU A 366 -13.80 0.08 11.71
C GLU A 366 -14.10 1.04 12.87
N VAL A 367 -13.18 1.16 13.81
CA VAL A 367 -13.35 1.93 15.03
C VAL A 367 -12.65 3.28 14.90
N LYS A 368 -13.38 4.36 15.17
CA LYS A 368 -12.87 5.72 15.07
C LYS A 368 -13.16 6.53 16.32
N SER A 369 -12.14 7.24 16.81
CA SER A 369 -12.37 8.32 17.78
C SER A 369 -13.08 9.51 17.09
N ARG A 370 -13.62 10.45 17.88
CA ARG A 370 -14.41 11.60 17.39
C ARG A 370 -13.78 12.35 16.21
N ASN A 371 -12.49 12.61 16.28
CA ASN A 371 -11.78 13.41 15.29
C ASN A 371 -10.98 12.57 14.30
N ASP A 372 -10.95 11.25 14.50
CA ASP A 372 -10.28 10.35 13.57
C ASP A 372 -11.11 10.15 12.30
N LYS A 373 -10.41 10.00 11.19
CA LYS A 373 -10.98 9.83 9.85
C LYS A 373 -10.49 8.53 9.27
N LEU A 374 -11.24 7.99 8.31
CA LEU A 374 -10.77 6.85 7.53
C LEU A 374 -9.47 7.22 6.81
N SER A 375 -8.48 6.34 6.92
CA SER A 375 -7.29 6.38 6.06
C SER A 375 -7.68 6.09 4.61
N GLU A 376 -6.78 6.36 3.67
CA GLU A 376 -7.07 6.06 2.26
C GLU A 376 -7.17 4.55 2.02
N ASP A 377 -6.36 3.75 2.71
CA ASP A 377 -6.41 2.28 2.63
C ASP A 377 -7.75 1.74 3.16
N GLN A 378 -8.28 2.32 4.25
CA GLN A 378 -9.60 1.94 4.79
C GLN A 378 -10.74 2.29 3.83
N LYS A 379 -10.66 3.45 3.15
CA LYS A 379 -11.63 3.80 2.11
C LYS A 379 -11.54 2.86 0.92
N ASN A 380 -10.32 2.52 0.48
CA ASN A 380 -10.10 1.57 -0.60
C ASN A 380 -10.67 0.20 -0.24
N TRP A 381 -10.47 -0.26 0.99
CA TRP A 381 -11.06 -1.51 1.48
C TRP A 381 -12.59 -1.47 1.46
N LEU A 382 -13.24 -0.39 1.90
CA LEU A 382 -14.71 -0.28 1.85
C LEU A 382 -15.26 -0.37 0.41
N LEU A 383 -14.59 0.29 -0.54
CA LEU A 383 -14.95 0.21 -1.96
C LEU A 383 -14.75 -1.20 -2.52
N GLY A 384 -13.58 -1.79 -2.30
CA GLY A 384 -13.24 -3.14 -2.75
C GLY A 384 -14.14 -4.19 -2.12
N ASN A 385 -14.50 -4.03 -0.84
CA ASN A 385 -15.47 -4.87 -0.16
C ASN A 385 -16.84 -4.80 -0.83
N LYS A 386 -17.36 -3.59 -1.13
CA LYS A 386 -18.64 -3.46 -1.84
C LYS A 386 -18.61 -4.12 -3.22
N GLU A 387 -17.52 -3.97 -3.95
CA GLU A 387 -17.41 -4.45 -5.33
C GLU A 387 -17.20 -5.97 -5.41
N HIS A 388 -16.38 -6.55 -4.53
CA HIS A 388 -15.88 -7.92 -4.71
C HIS A 388 -16.29 -8.91 -3.62
N MET A 389 -16.48 -8.46 -2.37
CA MET A 389 -16.71 -9.37 -1.23
C MET A 389 -18.17 -9.35 -0.73
N GLY A 390 -18.79 -8.18 -0.72
CA GLY A 390 -20.16 -7.97 -0.27
C GLY A 390 -20.36 -8.16 1.23
N PHE A 391 -19.32 -8.02 2.05
CA PHE A 391 -19.45 -8.14 3.50
C PHE A 391 -20.13 -6.90 4.09
N LYS A 392 -20.93 -7.10 5.13
CA LYS A 392 -21.45 -5.97 5.92
C LYS A 392 -20.29 -5.29 6.64
N ALA A 393 -20.22 -3.98 6.53
CA ALA A 393 -19.22 -3.15 7.20
C ALA A 393 -19.91 -1.99 7.93
N LYS A 394 -19.39 -1.64 9.10
CA LYS A 394 -19.84 -0.51 9.91
C LYS A 394 -18.66 0.34 10.34
N ILE A 395 -18.92 1.61 10.64
CA ILE A 395 -17.97 2.50 11.30
C ILE A 395 -18.51 2.78 12.70
N PHE A 396 -17.76 2.39 13.72
CA PHE A 396 -18.09 2.69 15.11
C PHE A 396 -17.36 3.93 15.56
N LYS A 397 -18.10 4.99 15.86
CA LYS A 397 -17.54 6.29 16.24
C LYS A 397 -17.80 6.59 17.71
N VAL A 398 -16.74 6.88 18.44
CA VAL A 398 -16.84 7.28 19.85
C VAL A 398 -16.86 8.80 19.97
N GLY A 399 -18.00 9.34 20.39
CA GLY A 399 -18.22 10.76 20.70
C GLY A 399 -18.03 11.05 22.19
N ARG A 400 -17.84 12.32 22.55
CA ARG A 400 -17.80 12.72 23.96
C ARG A 400 -19.21 12.93 24.48
N SER A 401 -19.53 12.31 25.61
CA SER A 401 -20.66 12.76 26.42
C SER A 401 -20.36 14.17 26.91
N ASN A 402 -21.29 15.12 26.70
CA ASN A 402 -21.23 16.38 27.45
C ASN A 402 -21.45 16.02 28.92
N ALA A 403 -20.55 16.46 29.80
CA ALA A 403 -20.81 16.49 31.22
C ALA A 403 -21.94 17.50 31.53
#